data_AF-A0A286GQ71-F1
#
_entry.id   AF-A0A286GQ71-F1
#
_cell.length_a   1.000
_cell.length_b   1.000
_cell.length_c   1.000
_cell.angle_alpha   90.00
_cell.angle_beta   90.00
_cell.angle_gamma   90.00
#
_symmetry.space_group_name_H-M   'P 1'
#
loop_
_entity.id
_entity.type
_entity.pdbx_description
1 polymer ?
#
loop_
_entity_poly.entity_id
_entity_poly.type
_entity_poly.pdbx_seq_one_letter_code
_entity_poly.pdbx_strand_id
1 'polypeptide(L)' 'MALDTDELEPRPPTLAPRDLEIMSVEGLRDYIGELEGEIARVHEVIARKEQARQGAESFFRKK' A
#
# COMPACT_ATOMS: atom_id res chain seq x y z
N MET A 1 -22.52 -19.42 -24.17
CA MET A 1 -21.32 -19.20 -23.35
C MET A 1 -20.88 -17.78 -23.60
N ALA A 2 -21.22 -16.84 -22.70
CA ALA A 2 -20.70 -15.49 -22.78
C ALA A 2 -19.26 -15.56 -22.23
N LEU A 3 -18.27 -15.14 -23.02
CA LEU A 3 -16.92 -14.93 -22.50
C LEU A 3 -16.99 -13.76 -21.52
N ASP A 4 -16.60 -14.01 -20.28
CA ASP A 4 -16.48 -13.02 -19.22
C ASP A 4 -15.35 -12.06 -19.63
N THR A 5 -15.72 -10.86 -20.08
CA THR A 5 -14.78 -9.87 -20.65
C THR A 5 -13.82 -9.27 -19.63
N ASP A 6 -13.99 -9.58 -18.34
CA ASP A 6 -13.14 -9.12 -17.24
C ASP A 6 -11.81 -9.90 -17.12
N GLU A 7 -11.63 -10.99 -17.88
CA GLU A 7 -10.39 -11.80 -17.86
C GLU A 7 -9.30 -11.28 -18.83
N LEU A 8 -9.57 -10.21 -19.58
CA LEU A 8 -8.69 -9.71 -20.67
C LEU A 8 -7.84 -8.49 -20.30
N GLU A 9 -7.90 -7.99 -19.06
CA GLU A 9 -6.98 -6.92 -18.65
C GLU A 9 -5.62 -7.50 -18.27
N PRO A 10 -4.51 -7.12 -18.96
CA PRO A 10 -3.19 -7.56 -18.58
C PRO A 10 -2.91 -7.07 -17.16
N ARG A 11 -2.75 -8.02 -16.23
CA ARG A 11 -2.39 -7.72 -14.85
C ARG A 11 -1.14 -6.84 -14.84
N PRO A 12 -1.16 -5.68 -14.15
CA PRO A 12 -0.01 -4.79 -14.13
C PRO A 12 1.20 -5.60 -13.64
N PRO A 13 2.38 -5.43 -14.27
CA PRO A 13 3.57 -6.15 -13.86
C PRO A 13 3.83 -5.84 -12.38
N THR A 14 3.82 -6.90 -11.56
CA THR A 14 4.31 -6.81 -10.19
C THR A 14 5.75 -6.31 -10.27
N LEU A 15 6.02 -5.13 -9.70
CA LEU A 15 7.38 -4.63 -9.56
C LEU A 15 8.18 -5.73 -8.85
N ALA A 16 9.11 -6.36 -9.57
CA ALA A 16 9.97 -7.36 -8.98
C ALA A 16 10.72 -6.70 -7.80
N PRO A 17 10.89 -7.40 -6.66
CA PRO A 17 11.75 -6.90 -5.60
C PRO A 17 13.13 -6.53 -6.15
N ARG A 18 13.72 -5.44 -5.63
CA ARG A 18 15.10 -5.08 -5.98
C ARG A 18 16.03 -6.24 -5.62
N ASP A 19 17.01 -6.49 -6.47
CA ASP A 19 18.08 -7.44 -6.15
C ASP A 19 18.99 -6.82 -5.08
N LEU A 20 18.94 -7.37 -3.86
CA LEU A 20 19.66 -6.84 -2.71
C LEU A 20 21.13 -7.27 -2.69
N GLU A 21 21.48 -8.37 -3.36
CA GLU A 21 22.84 -8.95 -3.35
C GLU A 21 23.84 -8.07 -4.13
N ILE A 22 23.34 -7.29 -5.09
CA ILE A 22 24.16 -6.36 -5.89
C ILE A 22 24.31 -4.97 -5.25
N MET A 23 23.60 -4.70 -4.15
CA MET A 23 23.60 -3.39 -3.49
C MET A 23 24.77 -3.30 -2.48
N SER A 24 25.38 -2.11 -2.37
CA SER A 24 26.34 -1.85 -1.29
C SER A 24 25.64 -1.72 0.07
N VAL A 25 26.40 -1.80 1.16
CA VAL A 25 25.87 -1.60 2.51
C VAL A 25 25.22 -0.22 2.66
N GLU A 26 25.82 0.82 2.08
CA GLU A 26 25.25 2.16 2.04
C GLU A 26 23.93 2.18 1.26
N GLY A 27 23.89 1.55 0.08
CA GLY A 27 22.66 1.47 -0.73
C GLY A 27 21.54 0.72 -0.01
N LEU A 28 21.86 -0.33 0.74
CA LEU A 28 20.89 -1.05 1.57
C LEU A 28 20.34 -0.17 2.70
N ARG A 29 21.19 0.65 3.35
CA ARG A 29 20.75 1.61 4.38
C ARG A 29 19.83 2.68 3.81
N ASP A 30 20.17 3.21 2.64
CA ASP A 30 19.33 4.21 1.96
C ASP A 30 17.97 3.59 1.57
N TYR A 31 17.99 2.36 1.04
CA TYR A 31 16.77 1.64 0.67
C TYR A 31 15.88 1.34 1.88
N ILE A 32 16.46 0.99 3.03
CA ILE A 32 15.72 0.86 4.29
C ILE A 32 15.03 2.20 4.63
N GLY A 33 15.76 3.31 4.55
CA GLY A 33 15.20 4.64 4.84
C GLY A 33 14.01 5.00 3.93
N GLU A 34 14.10 4.67 2.64
CA GLU A 34 12.98 4.86 1.69
C GLU A 34 11.75 4.03 2.10
N LEU A 35 11.95 2.75 2.43
CA LEU A 35 10.87 1.85 2.82
C LEU A 35 10.23 2.27 4.15
N GLU A 36 11.04 2.64 5.15
CA GLU A 36 10.54 3.13 6.44
C GLU A 36 9.74 4.43 6.29
N GLY A 37 10.19 5.33 5.41
CA GLY A 37 9.45 6.54 5.06
C GLY A 37 8.08 6.22 4.43
N GLU A 38 8.03 5.24 3.54
CA GLU A 38 6.76 4.81 2.94
C GLU A 38 5.84 4.15 3.97
N ILE A 39 6.38 3.29 4.83
CA ILE A 39 5.63 2.68 5.94
C ILE A 39 5.01 3.76 6.83
N ALA A 40 5.77 4.81 7.16
CA ALA A 40 5.27 5.94 7.93
C ALA A 40 4.11 6.66 7.21
N ARG A 41 4.24 6.94 5.91
CA ARG A 41 3.16 7.54 5.11
C ARG A 41 1.90 6.68 5.10
N VAL A 42 2.04 5.37 4.94
CA VAL A 42 0.92 4.43 4.94
C VAL A 42 0.22 4.43 6.30
N HIS A 43 0.97 4.41 7.41
CA HIS A 43 0.39 4.51 8.75
C HIS A 43 -0.43 5.79 8.96
N GLU A 44 0.06 6.94 8.50
CA GLU A 44 -0.71 8.20 8.57
C GLU A 44 -2.03 8.11 7.81
N VAL A 45 -2.01 7.54 6.61
CA VAL A 45 -3.21 7.38 5.78
C VAL A 45 -4.20 6.43 6.44
N ILE A 46 -3.73 5.33 7.03
CA ILE A 46 -4.57 4.39 7.79
C ILE A 46 -5.23 5.10 8.96
N ALA A 47 -4.46 5.83 9.77
CA ALA A 47 -5.00 6.54 10.93
C ALA A 47 -6.11 7.54 10.52
N ARG A 48 -5.92 8.28 9.41
CA ARG A 48 -6.95 9.19 8.88
C ARG A 48 -8.22 8.43 8.44
N LYS A 49 -8.07 7.27 7.79
CA LYS A 49 -9.20 6.43 7.36
C LYS A 49 -9.96 5.85 8.56
N GLU A 50 -9.25 5.42 9.59
CA GLU A 50 -9.86 4.90 10.82
C GLU A 50 -10.64 5.97 11.57
N GLN A 51 -10.09 7.18 11.69
CA GLN A 51 -10.80 8.32 12.28
C GLN A 51 -12.08 8.67 11.52
N ALA A 52 -12.02 8.69 10.18
CA ALA A 52 -13.19 8.92 9.34
C ALA A 52 -14.26 7.83 9.56
N ARG A 53 -13.85 6.57 9.66
CA ARG A 53 -14.74 5.44 9.95
C ARG A 53 -15.39 5.56 11.33
N GLN A 54 -14.62 5.85 12.38
CA GLN A 54 -15.14 6.01 13.74
C GLN A 54 -16.12 7.20 13.84
N GLY A 55 -15.83 8.30 13.14
CA GLY A 55 -16.73 9.44 13.01
C GLY A 55 -18.06 9.07 12.37
N ALA A 56 -18.02 8.29 11.28
CA ALA A 56 -19.22 7.77 10.63
C ALA A 56 -20.01 6.81 11.55
N GLU A 57 -19.35 5.83 12.17
CA GLU A 57 -19.98 4.88 13.09
C GLU A 57 -20.66 5.59 14.27
N SER A 58 -20.05 6.65 14.80
CA SER A 58 -20.63 7.47 15.88
C SER A 58 -21.85 8.28 15.44
N PHE A 59 -21.93 8.67 14.17
CA PHE A 59 -23.10 9.34 13.61
C PHE A 59 -24.29 8.37 13.44
N PHE A 60 -24.02 7.14 12.99
CA PHE A 60 -25.07 6.13 12.81
C PHE A 60 -25.59 5.51 14.12
N ARG A 61 -24.78 5.48 15.19
CA ARG A 61 -25.20 4.97 16.52
C ARG A 61 -26.00 5.96 17.37
N LYS A 62 -26.05 7.24 16.98
CA LYS A 62 -26.81 8.29 17.68
C LYS A 62 -28.22 8.52 17.10
N LYS A 63 -28.66 7.70 16.14
CA LYS A 63 -30.05 7.64 15.67
C LYS A 63 -30.80 6.51 16.35
#